data_AF-A0A4W5R4G2-F1
#
_entry.id   AF-A0A4W5R4G2-F1
#
_cell.length_a   1.000
_cell.length_b   1.000
_cell.length_c   1.000
_cell.angle_alpha   90.00
_cell.angle_beta   90.00
_cell.angle_gamma   90.00
#
_symmetry.space_group_name_H-M   'P 1'
#
loop_
_entity.id
_entity.type
_entity.pdbx_description
1 polymer ?
#
loop_
_entity_poly.entity_id
_entity_poly.type
_entity_poly.pdbx_seq_one_letter_code
_entity_poly.pdbx_strand_id
1 'polypeptide(L)'
;MLSSTVPQHCYHLLLICRFCSIAQPPQLAEYMSHSSLLLKHTHAHIPMSSHPQTPVLVCSDAFRVFLQRHCPVVAEPFSPTPWCWGGRLQTLVRVLIKSSPQVDYRNELIRTADGGQISLDWVDNGDSAAYPECYSRPTVLILPGLTGNSRQTYVLHAVSQATRRGYSMLLLNYLARKGSEAGLVAGLTMSVSWDTLESCASLEQPINRLIFNRHLTCHSLRHRKMLETVVDVDHVLKARTIREFDERYTSVMFGYKSCLDYYQEASPNYKLPRTTVPILCLNAADDPFSPKHALPVALAKRLPNVALLVTSHGGHIGYLEGLYPRGEGYMDRLFGQFIQAAFDHPGDLKGACSIKEEILD
;
A
#
# COMPACT_ATOMS: atom_id res chain seq x y z
N MET A 1 -28.16 -17.22 -7.27
CA MET A 1 -27.79 -18.45 -6.54
C MET A 1 -26.30 -18.65 -6.70
N LEU A 2 -25.56 -18.47 -5.61
CA LEU A 2 -24.12 -18.70 -5.52
C LEU A 2 -23.89 -20.22 -5.64
N SER A 3 -23.14 -20.64 -6.65
CA SER A 3 -22.60 -22.00 -6.70
C SER A 3 -21.11 -21.94 -6.37
N SER A 4 -20.80 -22.57 -5.25
CA SER A 4 -19.53 -22.72 -4.56
C SER A 4 -18.52 -23.56 -5.34
N THR A 5 -17.27 -23.08 -5.42
CA THR A 5 -16.06 -23.92 -5.38
C THR A 5 -14.88 -23.09 -4.84
N VAL A 6 -15.01 -22.62 -3.59
CA VAL A 6 -13.84 -22.27 -2.78
C VAL A 6 -13.95 -23.11 -1.50
N PRO A 7 -12.99 -24.00 -1.20
CA PRO A 7 -13.02 -24.81 0.00
C PRO A 7 -13.06 -23.92 1.25
N GLN A 8 -13.91 -24.26 2.21
CA GLN A 8 -14.15 -23.52 3.46
C GLN A 8 -12.94 -23.41 4.43
N HIS A 9 -11.73 -23.81 4.02
CA HIS A 9 -10.55 -23.91 4.89
C HIS A 9 -9.34 -23.07 4.41
N CYS A 10 -9.55 -22.15 3.47
CA CYS A 10 -8.47 -21.29 2.98
C CYS A 10 -8.27 -20.07 3.89
N TYR A 11 -7.09 -19.95 4.50
CA TYR A 11 -6.69 -18.76 5.24
C TYR A 11 -6.21 -17.68 4.25
N HIS A 12 -6.92 -16.55 4.21
CA HIS A 12 -6.63 -15.44 3.28
C HIS A 12 -6.03 -14.23 4.03
N LEU A 13 -4.98 -13.58 3.52
CA LEU A 13 -4.38 -12.36 4.11
C LEU A 13 -4.50 -11.18 3.15
N LEU A 14 -4.91 -9.98 3.58
CA LEU A 14 -5.02 -8.81 2.69
C LEU A 14 -3.94 -7.74 2.90
N LEU A 15 -3.10 -7.49 1.90
CA LEU A 15 -2.22 -6.33 1.80
C LEU A 15 -2.96 -5.15 1.13
N ILE A 16 -3.23 -4.04 1.82
CA ILE A 16 -3.73 -2.79 1.21
C ILE A 16 -2.59 -1.78 1.02
N CYS A 17 -2.17 -1.55 -0.22
CA CYS A 17 -1.46 -0.31 -0.60
C CYS A 17 -2.47 0.63 -1.28
N ARG A 18 -2.80 1.77 -0.69
CA ARG A 18 -3.39 2.93 -1.42
C ARG A 18 -2.23 3.91 -1.62
N PHE A 19 -1.66 4.15 -2.81
CA PHE A 19 -2.18 5.04 -3.85
C PHE A 19 -1.33 5.01 -5.17
N CYS A 20 -1.66 5.94 -6.07
CA CYS A 20 -1.30 6.15 -7.48
C CYS A 20 0.21 6.10 -7.84
N SER A 21 0.59 5.26 -8.80
CA SER A 21 1.99 5.11 -9.26
C SER A 21 2.37 6.12 -10.36
N ILE A 22 3.62 6.57 -10.29
CA ILE A 22 4.32 7.44 -11.25
C ILE A 22 4.80 6.59 -12.44
N ALA A 23 4.80 7.19 -13.63
CA ALA A 23 4.99 6.53 -14.92
C ALA A 23 6.28 5.67 -15.06
N GLN A 24 6.16 4.67 -15.94
CA GLN A 24 7.22 3.81 -16.47
C GLN A 24 8.27 4.56 -17.34
N PRO A 25 9.44 3.93 -17.63
CA PRO A 25 10.75 4.59 -17.57
C PRO A 25 11.31 5.37 -18.77
N PRO A 26 10.78 5.43 -20.01
CA PRO A 26 11.62 5.93 -21.11
C PRO A 26 11.89 7.45 -21.10
N GLN A 27 11.32 8.23 -20.17
CA GLN A 27 11.45 9.71 -20.17
C GLN A 27 12.24 10.30 -18.99
N LEU A 28 12.73 9.48 -18.03
CA LEU A 28 13.47 9.99 -16.86
C LEU A 28 15.00 10.08 -17.07
N ALA A 29 15.56 9.38 -18.06
CA ALA A 29 16.99 9.41 -18.36
C ALA A 29 17.47 10.80 -18.84
N GLU A 30 16.60 11.56 -19.52
CA GLU A 30 16.88 12.91 -19.99
C GLU A 30 16.89 13.96 -18.86
N TYR A 31 16.27 13.64 -17.71
CA TYR A 31 16.13 14.55 -16.58
C TYR A 31 17.31 14.48 -15.57
N MET A 32 18.04 13.35 -15.54
CA MET A 32 19.19 13.18 -14.64
C MET A 32 20.42 14.02 -15.03
N SER A 33 20.48 14.54 -16.26
CA SER A 33 21.56 15.46 -16.67
C SER A 33 21.34 16.90 -16.15
N HIS A 34 20.10 17.29 -15.89
CA HIS A 34 19.74 18.67 -15.52
C HIS A 34 19.48 18.91 -14.02
N SER A 35 19.33 17.85 -13.22
CA SER A 35 18.94 17.94 -11.80
C SER A 35 20.11 18.16 -10.83
N SER A 36 21.35 18.14 -11.29
CA SER A 36 22.56 18.46 -10.49
C SER A 36 22.71 19.96 -10.19
N LEU A 37 21.98 20.83 -10.91
CA LEU A 37 22.13 22.30 -10.83
C LEU A 37 21.09 23.03 -9.96
N LEU A 38 19.97 22.39 -9.59
CA LEU A 38 18.83 23.07 -8.95
C LEU A 38 18.67 22.81 -7.42
N LEU A 39 19.59 22.06 -6.79
CA LEU A 39 19.52 21.68 -5.37
C LEU A 39 20.41 22.52 -4.44
N LYS A 40 20.82 23.72 -4.86
CA LYS A 40 21.52 24.69 -4.02
C LYS A 40 20.67 25.95 -3.86
N HIS A 41 19.69 25.91 -2.96
CA HIS A 41 19.26 27.04 -2.13
C HIS A 41 17.91 26.73 -1.48
N THR A 42 17.94 26.43 -0.18
CA THR A 42 17.02 26.94 0.85
C THR A 42 17.45 26.33 2.18
N HIS A 43 18.07 27.16 3.02
CA HIS A 43 18.44 26.80 4.38
C HIS A 43 17.18 26.75 5.26
N ALA A 44 16.79 25.55 5.65
CA ALA A 44 16.06 25.28 6.88
C ALA A 44 16.69 24.04 7.51
N HIS A 45 17.37 24.21 8.64
CA HIS A 45 18.10 23.16 9.35
C HIS A 45 17.12 22.10 9.89
N ILE A 46 16.90 21.05 9.11
CA ILE A 46 16.44 19.74 9.59
C ILE A 46 17.71 18.91 9.77
N PRO A 47 17.95 18.19 10.89
CA PRO A 47 19.16 17.42 11.08
C PRO A 47 19.33 16.41 9.95
N MET A 48 20.32 16.66 9.08
CA MET A 48 20.71 15.81 7.97
C MET A 48 21.42 14.59 8.53
N SER A 49 20.73 13.46 8.60
CA SER A 49 21.30 12.27 9.20
C SER A 49 20.70 11.03 8.54
N SER A 50 21.50 10.36 7.71
CA SER A 50 21.26 8.98 7.25
C SER A 50 21.50 7.95 8.37
N HIS A 51 21.45 8.36 9.65
CA HIS A 51 21.74 7.47 10.75
C HIS A 51 20.61 6.45 10.91
N PRO A 52 20.93 5.19 11.25
CA PRO A 52 19.93 4.18 11.53
C PRO A 52 19.01 4.63 12.66
N GLN A 53 17.70 4.53 12.46
CA GLN A 53 16.70 4.83 13.48
C GLN A 53 15.72 3.68 13.60
N THR A 54 15.43 3.29 14.85
CA THR A 54 14.41 2.29 15.13
C THR A 54 13.02 2.88 14.82
N PRO A 55 12.19 2.18 14.05
CA PRO A 55 10.81 2.59 13.80
C PRO A 55 10.02 2.72 15.10
N VAL A 56 9.06 3.64 15.10
CA VAL A 56 8.12 3.79 16.22
C VAL A 56 6.94 2.86 15.99
N LEU A 57 6.83 1.82 16.81
CA LEU A 57 5.67 0.93 16.82
C LEU A 57 4.61 1.45 17.80
N VAL A 58 3.40 1.70 17.31
CA VAL A 58 2.22 2.17 18.05
C VAL A 58 1.11 1.11 17.95
N CYS A 59 0.86 0.41 19.05
CA CYS A 59 -0.16 -0.64 19.16
C CYS A 59 -0.43 -0.95 20.65
N SER A 60 -1.33 -1.89 20.90
CA SER A 60 -1.52 -2.52 22.22
C SER A 60 -0.26 -3.30 22.66
N ASP A 61 -0.08 -3.47 23.98
CA ASP A 61 1.09 -4.16 24.52
C ASP A 61 1.14 -5.63 24.10
N ALA A 62 -0.01 -6.30 24.06
CA ALA A 62 -0.11 -7.69 23.62
C ALA A 62 0.29 -7.84 22.14
N PHE A 63 -0.21 -6.96 21.25
CA PHE A 63 0.15 -7.00 19.84
C PHE A 63 1.61 -6.61 19.61
N ARG A 64 2.16 -5.69 20.42
CA ARG A 64 3.61 -5.36 20.41
C ARG A 64 4.47 -6.60 20.69
N VAL A 65 4.15 -7.35 21.74
CA VAL A 65 4.92 -8.55 22.13
C VAL A 65 4.89 -9.59 21.01
N PHE A 66 3.71 -9.82 20.41
CA PHE A 66 3.59 -10.72 19.26
C PHE A 66 4.49 -10.27 18.10
N LEU A 67 4.40 -9.01 17.69
CA LEU A 67 5.19 -8.48 16.57
C LEU A 67 6.68 -8.52 16.85
N GLN A 68 7.14 -8.19 18.05
CA GLN A 68 8.57 -8.25 18.38
C GLN A 68 9.12 -9.68 18.38
N ARG A 69 8.28 -10.67 18.73
CA ARG A 69 8.67 -12.08 18.76
C ARG A 69 8.71 -12.72 17.37
N HIS A 70 7.71 -12.45 16.54
CA HIS A 70 7.54 -13.13 15.24
C HIS A 70 7.89 -12.26 14.03
N CYS A 71 8.09 -10.95 14.22
CA CYS A 71 8.44 -9.98 13.18
C CYS A 71 9.56 -9.04 13.67
N PRO A 72 10.78 -9.53 13.97
CA PRO A 72 11.85 -8.73 14.57
C PRO A 72 12.17 -7.43 13.81
N VAL A 73 11.91 -7.37 12.51
CA VAL A 73 12.08 -6.17 11.67
C VAL A 73 11.35 -4.92 12.21
N VAL A 74 10.28 -5.08 12.99
CA VAL A 74 9.58 -3.94 13.64
C VAL A 74 10.42 -3.22 14.68
N ALA A 75 11.47 -3.87 15.21
CA ALA A 75 12.38 -3.34 16.22
C ALA A 75 13.80 -3.09 15.66
N GLU A 76 14.08 -3.51 14.43
CA GLU A 76 15.37 -3.29 13.79
C GLU A 76 15.55 -1.83 13.35
N PRO A 77 16.73 -1.22 13.55
CA PRO A 77 17.03 0.10 13.02
C PRO A 77 16.95 0.11 11.48
N PHE A 78 16.13 1.01 10.94
CA PHE A 78 16.09 1.28 9.50
C PHE A 78 17.04 2.43 9.17
N SER A 79 17.90 2.23 8.17
CA SER A 79 18.76 3.27 7.62
C SER A 79 18.50 3.38 6.13
N PRO A 80 18.06 4.56 5.63
CA PRO A 80 17.86 4.72 4.21
C PRO A 80 19.20 4.65 3.47
N THR A 81 19.16 4.28 2.20
CA THR A 81 20.35 4.30 1.34
C THR A 81 21.05 5.66 1.40
N PRO A 82 22.37 5.75 1.74
CA PRO A 82 23.03 7.01 2.08
C PRO A 82 23.01 8.11 1.02
N TRP A 83 22.85 7.77 -0.26
CA TRP A 83 22.73 8.72 -1.38
C TRP A 83 21.27 8.98 -1.79
N CYS A 84 20.31 8.30 -1.16
CA CYS A 84 18.88 8.36 -1.42
C CYS A 84 18.09 8.46 -0.10
N TRP A 85 18.42 9.43 0.76
CA TRP A 85 17.84 9.47 2.12
C TRP A 85 16.46 10.14 2.17
N GLY A 86 16.21 11.17 1.37
CA GLY A 86 14.95 11.93 1.44
C GLY A 86 13.74 11.20 0.84
N GLY A 87 12.59 11.25 1.51
CA GLY A 87 11.37 10.54 1.13
C GLY A 87 10.89 10.79 -0.32
N ARG A 88 11.00 12.00 -0.84
CA ARG A 88 10.71 12.30 -2.26
C ARG A 88 11.63 11.54 -3.20
N LEU A 89 12.94 11.57 -2.90
CA LEU A 89 13.97 10.94 -3.72
C LEU A 89 13.80 9.41 -3.67
N GLN A 90 13.58 8.84 -2.48
CA GLN A 90 13.27 7.43 -2.29
C GLN A 90 12.04 6.97 -3.09
N THR A 91 10.99 7.79 -3.14
CA THR A 91 9.76 7.50 -3.88
C THR A 91 9.99 7.44 -5.39
N LEU A 92 10.82 8.35 -5.93
CA LEU A 92 11.14 8.40 -7.35
C LEU A 92 12.17 7.33 -7.75
N VAL A 93 13.25 7.23 -6.99
CA VAL A 93 14.41 6.40 -7.30
C VAL A 93 14.08 4.92 -7.26
N ARG A 94 13.17 4.49 -6.38
CA ARG A 94 12.74 3.08 -6.33
C ARG A 94 12.19 2.60 -7.68
N VAL A 95 11.47 3.45 -8.42
CA VAL A 95 10.89 3.11 -9.72
C VAL A 95 11.98 2.81 -10.76
N LEU A 96 13.16 3.41 -10.62
CA LEU A 96 14.26 3.31 -11.59
C LEU A 96 15.26 2.20 -11.26
N ILE A 97 15.49 1.92 -9.98
CA ILE A 97 16.64 1.10 -9.54
C ILE A 97 16.26 -0.30 -9.09
N LYS A 98 15.02 -0.49 -8.64
CA LYS A 98 14.62 -1.80 -8.12
C LYS A 98 14.45 -2.79 -9.28
N SER A 99 15.01 -3.98 -9.11
CA SER A 99 14.85 -5.08 -10.05
C SER A 99 13.36 -5.42 -10.21
N SER A 100 12.92 -5.72 -11.44
CA SER A 100 11.58 -6.26 -11.67
C SER A 100 11.71 -7.77 -11.79
N PRO A 101 11.38 -8.55 -10.75
CA PRO A 101 11.40 -10.00 -10.86
C PRO A 101 10.38 -10.44 -11.91
N GLN A 102 10.73 -11.44 -12.70
CA GLN A 102 9.78 -12.07 -13.61
C GLN A 102 8.79 -12.90 -12.79
N VAL A 103 7.51 -12.63 -12.98
CA VAL A 103 6.41 -13.36 -12.37
C VAL A 103 5.42 -13.69 -13.47
N ASP A 104 5.11 -14.97 -13.59
CA ASP A 104 4.07 -15.44 -14.50
C ASP A 104 2.71 -15.37 -13.80
N TYR A 105 1.77 -14.68 -14.45
CA TYR A 105 0.43 -14.47 -13.94
C TYR A 105 -0.58 -15.23 -14.78
N ARG A 106 -1.54 -15.89 -14.10
CA ARG A 106 -2.76 -16.40 -14.73
C ARG A 106 -3.90 -15.43 -14.47
N ASN A 107 -4.44 -14.84 -15.53
CA ASN A 107 -5.54 -13.90 -15.44
C ASN A 107 -6.89 -14.61 -15.39
N GLU A 108 -7.77 -14.18 -14.50
CA GLU A 108 -9.17 -14.58 -14.41
C GLU A 108 -10.06 -13.33 -14.42
N LEU A 109 -11.08 -13.32 -15.28
CA LEU A 109 -11.98 -12.17 -15.42
C LEU A 109 -13.38 -12.53 -14.90
N ILE A 110 -13.78 -11.87 -13.81
CA ILE A 110 -15.11 -11.99 -13.24
C ILE A 110 -15.98 -10.85 -13.75
N ARG A 111 -17.09 -11.18 -14.42
CA ARG A 111 -18.12 -10.19 -14.79
C ARG A 111 -19.07 -9.98 -13.62
N THR A 112 -19.28 -8.73 -13.25
CA THR A 112 -20.22 -8.36 -12.19
C THR A 112 -21.63 -8.16 -12.74
N ALA A 113 -22.65 -8.25 -11.87
CA ALA A 113 -24.05 -8.20 -12.26
C ALA A 113 -24.48 -6.84 -12.85
N ASP A 114 -23.74 -5.78 -12.55
CA ASP A 114 -23.89 -4.43 -13.09
C ASP A 114 -23.16 -4.22 -14.43
N GLY A 115 -22.60 -5.29 -15.02
CA GLY A 115 -21.86 -5.22 -16.29
C GLY A 115 -20.39 -4.80 -16.14
N GLY A 116 -19.92 -4.54 -14.91
CA GLY A 116 -18.51 -4.33 -14.61
C GLY A 116 -17.66 -5.60 -14.80
N GLN A 117 -16.35 -5.43 -14.74
CA GLN A 117 -15.38 -6.52 -14.85
C GLN A 117 -14.31 -6.38 -13.77
N ILE A 118 -14.07 -7.47 -13.03
CA ILE A 118 -12.99 -7.61 -12.06
C ILE A 118 -11.97 -8.57 -12.69
N SER A 119 -10.74 -8.10 -12.87
CA SER A 119 -9.65 -8.92 -13.36
C SER A 119 -8.75 -9.32 -12.18
N LEU A 120 -8.55 -10.63 -12.03
CA LEU A 120 -7.79 -11.26 -10.95
C LEU A 120 -6.54 -11.88 -11.55
N ASP A 121 -5.38 -11.42 -11.12
CA ASP A 121 -4.10 -12.02 -11.50
C ASP A 121 -3.65 -13.00 -10.41
N TRP A 122 -3.64 -14.28 -10.75
CA TRP A 122 -3.17 -15.37 -9.90
C TRP A 122 -1.69 -15.65 -10.13
N VAL A 123 -1.00 -16.02 -9.06
CA VAL A 123 0.33 -16.62 -9.13
C VAL A 123 0.19 -18.05 -8.65
N ASP A 124 0.20 -18.97 -9.61
CA ASP A 124 0.06 -20.38 -9.32
C ASP A 124 1.40 -20.91 -8.78
N ASN A 125 1.36 -21.56 -7.62
CA ASN A 125 2.56 -22.10 -6.97
C ASN A 125 2.48 -23.62 -6.84
N GLY A 126 2.08 -24.30 -7.93
CA GLY A 126 1.73 -25.72 -7.98
C GLY A 126 2.76 -26.64 -7.32
N ASP A 127 4.05 -26.36 -7.51
CA ASP A 127 5.17 -27.20 -7.10
C ASP A 127 5.72 -26.88 -5.68
N SER A 128 4.93 -26.21 -4.84
CA SER A 128 5.34 -25.85 -3.48
C SER A 128 5.64 -27.09 -2.63
N ALA A 129 6.92 -27.29 -2.29
CA ALA A 129 7.36 -28.39 -1.40
C ALA A 129 6.79 -28.25 0.02
N ALA A 130 6.52 -27.02 0.48
CA ALA A 130 5.94 -26.75 1.79
C ALA A 130 4.42 -26.99 1.85
N TYR A 131 3.72 -26.79 0.72
CA TYR A 131 2.27 -26.97 0.60
C TYR A 131 1.95 -27.75 -0.68
N PRO A 132 2.12 -29.09 -0.68
CA PRO A 132 1.91 -29.93 -1.86
C PRO A 132 0.46 -29.91 -2.32
N GLU A 133 -0.46 -29.81 -1.36
CA GLU A 133 -1.90 -29.80 -1.58
C GLU A 133 -2.39 -28.36 -1.78
N CYS A 134 -3.18 -28.12 -2.83
CA CYS A 134 -3.65 -26.77 -3.19
C CYS A 134 -4.62 -26.19 -2.14
N TYR A 135 -5.44 -27.03 -1.49
CA TYR A 135 -6.48 -26.60 -0.56
C TYR A 135 -5.97 -26.20 0.83
N SER A 136 -4.76 -26.62 1.21
CA SER A 136 -4.13 -26.22 2.48
C SER A 136 -3.22 -25.01 2.32
N ARG A 137 -3.10 -24.48 1.09
CA ARG A 137 -2.14 -23.44 0.77
C ARG A 137 -2.64 -22.07 1.23
N PRO A 138 -1.85 -21.34 2.04
CA PRO A 138 -2.18 -19.98 2.42
C PRO A 138 -2.27 -19.07 1.19
N THR A 139 -3.25 -18.17 1.19
CA THR A 139 -3.49 -17.24 0.08
C THR A 139 -3.32 -15.79 0.50
N VAL A 140 -2.49 -15.04 -0.22
CA VAL A 140 -2.25 -13.61 0.03
C VAL A 140 -2.96 -12.77 -1.03
N LEU A 141 -3.95 -12.01 -0.60
CA LEU A 141 -4.63 -10.99 -1.36
C LEU A 141 -3.81 -9.69 -1.32
N ILE A 142 -3.39 -9.15 -2.46
CA ILE A 142 -2.75 -7.83 -2.55
C ILE A 142 -3.72 -6.82 -3.14
N LEU A 143 -3.56 -5.57 -2.75
CA LEU A 143 -4.27 -4.47 -3.35
C LEU A 143 -3.31 -3.42 -3.85
N PRO A 144 -3.29 -3.19 -5.17
CA PRO A 144 -2.55 -2.10 -5.70
C PRO A 144 -3.27 -0.79 -5.34
N GLY A 145 -2.52 0.29 -5.31
CA GLY A 145 -3.10 1.62 -5.22
C GLY A 145 -3.96 1.96 -6.44
N LEU A 146 -4.62 3.12 -6.39
CA LEU A 146 -5.65 3.58 -7.36
C LEU A 146 -5.27 3.49 -8.86
N THR A 147 -3.98 3.41 -9.21
CA THR A 147 -3.47 3.20 -10.58
C THR A 147 -2.41 2.11 -10.71
N GLY A 148 -2.24 1.29 -9.68
CA GLY A 148 -1.33 0.15 -9.73
C GLY A 148 -1.98 -1.05 -10.44
N ASN A 149 -1.15 -1.91 -10.99
CA ASN A 149 -1.54 -3.21 -11.52
C ASN A 149 -0.52 -4.25 -11.04
N SER A 150 -0.74 -5.52 -11.39
CA SER A 150 0.14 -6.65 -11.04
C SER A 150 1.61 -6.46 -11.43
N ARG A 151 1.91 -5.59 -12.41
CA ARG A 151 3.27 -5.35 -12.93
C ARG A 151 4.05 -4.26 -12.20
N GLN A 152 3.49 -3.63 -11.17
CA GLN A 152 4.21 -2.61 -10.39
C GLN A 152 5.32 -3.26 -9.55
N THR A 153 6.50 -2.62 -9.47
CA THR A 153 7.68 -3.21 -8.81
C THR A 153 7.46 -3.56 -7.35
N TYR A 154 6.67 -2.79 -6.59
CA TYR A 154 6.33 -3.15 -5.21
C TYR A 154 5.43 -4.40 -5.13
N VAL A 155 4.51 -4.57 -6.08
CA VAL A 155 3.65 -5.76 -6.17
C VAL A 155 4.49 -6.97 -6.56
N LEU A 156 5.35 -6.84 -7.58
CA LEU A 156 6.25 -7.91 -8.03
C LEU A 156 7.18 -8.41 -6.91
N HIS A 157 7.70 -7.51 -6.08
CA HIS A 157 8.54 -7.89 -4.92
C HIS A 157 7.73 -8.57 -3.82
N ALA A 158 6.55 -8.06 -3.48
CA ALA A 158 5.64 -8.73 -2.55
C ALA A 158 5.24 -10.12 -3.06
N VAL A 159 5.02 -10.24 -4.36
CA VAL A 159 4.70 -11.51 -5.02
C VAL A 159 5.87 -12.49 -4.95
N SER A 160 7.07 -12.06 -5.33
CA SER A 160 8.28 -12.87 -5.23
C SER A 160 8.54 -13.37 -3.80
N GLN A 161 8.27 -12.56 -2.78
CA GLN A 161 8.41 -12.95 -1.37
C GLN A 161 7.41 -14.03 -0.95
N ALA A 162 6.16 -13.93 -1.40
CA ALA A 162 5.10 -14.88 -1.09
C ALA A 162 5.26 -16.20 -1.88
N THR A 163 5.63 -16.14 -3.16
CA THR A 163 5.93 -17.33 -3.98
C THR A 163 7.09 -18.14 -3.40
N ARG A 164 8.17 -17.47 -2.97
CA ARG A 164 9.32 -18.14 -2.31
C ARG A 164 8.95 -18.86 -1.02
N ARG A 165 7.83 -18.49 -0.39
CA ARG A 165 7.31 -19.12 0.84
C ARG A 165 6.20 -20.13 0.56
N GLY A 166 5.88 -20.41 -0.69
CA GLY A 166 4.90 -21.43 -1.05
C GLY A 166 3.45 -20.95 -1.09
N TYR A 167 3.19 -19.63 -1.03
CA TYR A 167 1.83 -19.09 -0.93
C TYR A 167 1.19 -18.83 -2.30
N SER A 168 -0.14 -18.94 -2.38
CA SER A 168 -0.95 -18.51 -3.55
C SER A 168 -1.33 -17.05 -3.40
N MET A 169 -1.58 -16.34 -4.50
CA MET A 169 -1.87 -14.90 -4.44
C MET A 169 -3.03 -14.46 -5.32
N LEU A 170 -3.75 -13.45 -4.84
CA LEU A 170 -4.90 -12.82 -5.49
C LEU A 170 -4.79 -11.29 -5.38
N LEU A 171 -5.51 -10.50 -6.19
CA LEU A 171 -5.45 -9.04 -6.16
C LEU A 171 -6.85 -8.39 -6.01
N LEU A 172 -7.29 -7.84 -4.85
CA LEU A 172 -8.68 -7.29 -4.70
C LEU A 172 -9.02 -6.44 -3.45
N ASN A 173 -9.89 -5.42 -3.59
CA ASN A 173 -10.32 -4.45 -2.53
C ASN A 173 -11.46 -4.97 -1.67
N TYR A 174 -11.24 -5.23 -0.37
CA TYR A 174 -12.23 -6.03 0.38
C TYR A 174 -12.41 -5.74 1.89
N LEU A 175 -11.34 -5.53 2.68
CA LEU A 175 -11.42 -5.58 4.16
C LEU A 175 -12.42 -4.61 4.82
N ALA A 176 -12.53 -3.38 4.34
CA ALA A 176 -13.28 -2.33 5.05
C ALA A 176 -14.80 -2.47 4.96
N ARG A 177 -15.33 -3.28 4.02
CA ARG A 177 -16.77 -3.43 3.80
C ARG A 177 -17.36 -4.72 4.37
N LYS A 178 -16.53 -5.76 4.52
CA LYS A 178 -16.98 -7.12 4.86
C LYS A 178 -16.64 -7.57 6.26
N GLY A 179 -15.72 -6.90 6.97
CA GLY A 179 -15.43 -7.22 8.37
C GLY A 179 -15.02 -8.68 8.54
N SER A 180 -15.66 -9.41 9.46
CA SER A 180 -15.43 -10.84 9.72
C SER A 180 -15.91 -11.75 8.59
N GLU A 181 -16.91 -11.35 7.80
CA GLU A 181 -17.39 -12.12 6.62
C GLU A 181 -16.35 -12.16 5.49
N ALA A 182 -15.25 -11.43 5.62
CA ALA A 182 -14.23 -11.37 4.59
C ALA A 182 -13.41 -12.66 4.46
N GLY A 183 -13.43 -13.55 5.47
CA GLY A 183 -12.60 -14.76 5.49
C GLY A 183 -11.09 -14.48 5.58
N LEU A 184 -10.72 -13.25 5.96
CA LEU A 184 -9.33 -12.80 6.05
C LEU A 184 -8.79 -12.99 7.48
N VAL A 185 -7.57 -13.53 7.61
CA VAL A 185 -6.94 -13.79 8.92
C VAL A 185 -6.23 -12.58 9.50
N ALA A 186 -5.72 -11.70 8.64
CA ALA A 186 -5.05 -10.44 9.00
C ALA A 186 -4.90 -9.52 7.78
N GLY A 187 -4.46 -8.29 8.03
CA GLY A 187 -4.18 -7.29 7.03
C GLY A 187 -2.80 -6.65 7.23
N LEU A 188 -2.16 -6.27 6.13
CA LEU A 188 -0.96 -5.45 6.12
C LEU A 188 -1.23 -4.22 5.27
N THR A 189 -0.76 -3.05 5.67
CA THR A 189 -0.89 -1.84 4.84
C THR A 189 0.44 -1.12 4.75
N MET A 190 0.72 -0.53 3.59
CA MET A 190 1.99 0.17 3.36
C MET A 190 1.71 1.53 2.75
N SER A 191 2.24 2.54 3.42
CA SER A 191 2.17 3.96 3.08
C SER A 191 0.79 4.45 2.74
N VAL A 192 -0.20 4.00 3.51
CA VAL A 192 -1.58 4.43 3.32
C VAL A 192 -1.69 5.93 3.59
N SER A 193 -2.38 6.63 2.69
CA SER A 193 -2.94 7.96 2.93
C SER A 193 -4.12 7.83 3.88
N TRP A 194 -3.90 8.15 5.16
CA TRP A 194 -4.89 7.96 6.23
C TRP A 194 -5.99 9.02 6.25
N ASP A 195 -5.64 10.23 5.83
CA ASP A 195 -6.56 11.33 5.61
C ASP A 195 -6.34 11.88 4.19
N THR A 196 -7.33 11.66 3.33
CA THR A 196 -7.25 11.99 1.90
C THR A 196 -7.18 13.50 1.68
N LEU A 197 -7.82 14.29 2.54
CA LEU A 197 -7.79 15.74 2.45
C LEU A 197 -6.39 16.27 2.76
N GLU A 198 -5.79 15.83 3.86
CA GLU A 198 -4.43 16.20 4.25
C GLU A 198 -3.39 15.70 3.23
N SER A 199 -3.59 14.50 2.68
CA SER A 199 -2.77 13.97 1.59
C SER A 199 -2.83 14.87 0.35
N CYS A 200 -4.02 15.30 -0.07
CA CYS A 200 -4.13 16.22 -1.20
C CYS A 200 -3.51 17.60 -0.90
N ALA A 201 -3.71 18.12 0.31
CA ALA A 201 -3.07 19.37 0.73
C ALA A 201 -1.53 19.28 0.70
N SER A 202 -0.96 18.17 1.19
CA SER A 202 0.48 17.89 1.10
C SER A 202 0.97 17.84 -0.35
N LEU A 203 0.22 17.17 -1.23
CA LEU A 203 0.58 17.05 -2.64
C LEU A 203 0.52 18.38 -3.40
N GLU A 204 -0.23 19.36 -2.91
CA GLU A 204 -0.35 20.67 -3.53
C GLU A 204 0.70 21.69 -3.06
N GLN A 205 1.53 21.34 -2.07
CA GLN A 205 2.70 22.14 -1.71
C GLN A 205 3.62 22.35 -2.92
N PRO A 206 4.32 23.49 -3.07
CA PRO A 206 4.98 23.87 -4.33
C PRO A 206 5.87 22.79 -4.95
N ILE A 207 6.72 22.15 -4.13
CA ILE A 207 7.63 21.09 -4.57
C ILE A 207 6.87 19.82 -4.94
N ASN A 208 5.92 19.38 -4.10
CA ASN A 208 5.13 18.17 -4.35
C ASN A 208 4.19 18.34 -5.55
N ARG A 209 3.68 19.56 -5.76
CA ARG A 209 2.83 19.91 -6.89
C ARG A 209 3.56 19.73 -8.21
N LEU A 210 4.81 20.20 -8.25
CA LEU A 210 5.68 20.08 -9.42
C LEU A 210 6.08 18.63 -9.69
N ILE A 211 6.50 17.90 -8.66
CA ILE A 211 7.08 16.55 -8.78
C ILE A 211 6.02 15.46 -8.95
N PHE A 212 4.91 15.55 -8.22
CA PHE A 212 3.92 14.47 -8.11
C PHE A 212 2.57 14.89 -8.67
N ASN A 213 1.94 15.93 -8.12
CA ASN A 213 0.54 16.25 -8.37
C ASN A 213 0.27 16.48 -9.87
N ARG A 214 1.10 17.31 -10.53
CA ARG A 214 0.98 17.58 -11.97
C ARG A 214 1.04 16.31 -12.81
N HIS A 215 1.97 15.41 -12.50
CA HIS A 215 2.12 14.15 -13.25
C HIS A 215 0.94 13.22 -13.04
N LEU A 216 0.43 13.14 -11.81
CA LEU A 216 -0.74 12.35 -11.46
C LEU A 216 -1.98 12.87 -12.18
N THR A 217 -2.22 14.19 -12.17
CA THR A 217 -3.30 14.81 -12.94
C THR A 217 -3.17 14.51 -14.43
N CYS A 218 -2.00 14.75 -15.02
CA CYS A 218 -1.79 14.45 -16.45
C CYS A 218 -2.02 12.97 -16.79
N HIS A 219 -1.65 12.05 -15.89
CA HIS A 219 -1.87 10.62 -16.10
C HIS A 219 -3.36 10.26 -16.07
N SER A 220 -4.13 10.81 -15.12
CA SER A 220 -5.58 10.62 -15.07
C SER A 220 -6.27 11.12 -16.34
N LEU A 221 -5.85 12.27 -16.86
CA LEU A 221 -6.40 12.86 -18.09
C LEU A 221 -6.06 12.09 -19.37
N ARG A 222 -5.02 11.24 -19.38
CA ARG A 222 -4.65 10.42 -20.56
C ARG A 222 -5.68 9.34 -20.89
N HIS A 223 -6.52 8.96 -19.94
CA HIS A 223 -7.55 7.93 -20.12
C HIS A 223 -8.87 8.51 -20.68
N ARG A 224 -8.77 9.41 -21.67
CA ARG A 224 -9.90 10.20 -22.21
C ARG A 224 -11.14 9.38 -22.57
N LYS A 225 -10.95 8.20 -23.17
CA LYS A 225 -12.06 7.29 -23.55
C LYS A 225 -12.91 6.80 -22.37
N MET A 226 -12.36 6.77 -21.15
CA MET A 226 -13.10 6.40 -19.93
C MET A 226 -13.83 7.61 -19.32
N LEU A 227 -13.46 8.84 -19.71
CA LEU A 227 -14.05 10.07 -19.22
C LEU A 227 -15.30 10.49 -20.03
N GLU A 228 -15.38 10.06 -21.29
CA GLU A 228 -16.41 10.45 -22.28
C GLU A 228 -17.84 10.01 -21.96
N THR A 229 -18.01 9.03 -21.08
CA THR A 229 -19.31 8.40 -20.83
C THR A 229 -20.18 9.08 -19.77
N VAL A 230 -19.65 10.02 -18.96
CA VAL A 230 -20.36 10.49 -17.75
C VAL A 230 -20.27 12.02 -17.51
N VAL A 231 -19.29 12.74 -18.08
CA VAL A 231 -19.01 14.13 -17.69
C VAL A 231 -18.55 15.00 -18.87
N ASP A 232 -18.63 16.33 -18.73
CA ASP A 232 -18.01 17.28 -19.65
C ASP A 232 -16.48 17.08 -19.63
N VAL A 233 -16.00 16.33 -20.61
CA VAL A 233 -14.58 15.97 -20.76
C VAL A 233 -13.71 17.21 -20.89
N ASP A 234 -14.16 18.27 -21.56
CA ASP A 234 -13.37 19.47 -21.75
C ASP A 234 -13.25 20.29 -20.46
N HIS A 235 -14.25 20.20 -19.56
CA HIS A 235 -14.14 20.74 -18.20
C HIS A 235 -13.14 19.95 -17.34
N VAL A 236 -13.18 18.61 -17.41
CA VAL A 236 -12.27 17.71 -16.67
C VAL A 236 -10.82 17.87 -17.14
N LEU A 237 -10.59 17.94 -18.45
CA LEU A 237 -9.25 18.10 -19.04
C LEU A 237 -8.54 19.39 -18.65
N LYS A 238 -9.27 20.40 -18.17
CA LYS A 238 -8.70 21.65 -17.64
C LYS A 238 -8.14 21.50 -16.22
N ALA A 239 -8.28 20.34 -15.58
CA ALA A 239 -7.80 20.13 -14.21
C ALA A 239 -6.27 20.26 -14.15
N ARG A 240 -5.77 21.03 -13.18
CA ARG A 240 -4.34 21.25 -12.94
C ARG A 240 -3.82 20.60 -11.67
N THR A 241 -4.73 20.11 -10.83
CA THR A 241 -4.40 19.33 -9.63
C THR A 241 -5.26 18.09 -9.53
N ILE A 242 -4.83 17.11 -8.74
CA ILE A 242 -5.62 15.91 -8.43
C ILE A 242 -6.96 16.31 -7.81
N ARG A 243 -6.97 17.31 -6.93
CA ARG A 243 -8.20 17.82 -6.32
C ARG A 243 -9.15 18.42 -7.34
N GLU A 244 -8.65 19.19 -8.31
CA GLU A 244 -9.49 19.67 -9.41
C GLU A 244 -10.01 18.52 -10.28
N PHE A 245 -9.22 17.47 -10.50
CA PHE A 245 -9.68 16.28 -11.21
C PHE A 245 -10.77 15.56 -10.41
N ASP A 246 -10.57 15.37 -9.11
CA ASP A 246 -11.53 14.70 -8.24
C ASP A 246 -12.83 15.49 -8.11
N GLU A 247 -12.78 16.81 -8.01
CA GLU A 247 -13.97 17.68 -7.98
C GLU A 247 -14.74 17.66 -9.29
N ARG A 248 -14.05 17.61 -10.44
CA ARG A 248 -14.69 17.71 -11.75
C ARG A 248 -15.13 16.37 -12.33
N TYR A 249 -14.48 15.28 -11.92
CA TYR A 249 -14.71 13.94 -12.45
C TYR A 249 -15.10 12.95 -11.36
N THR A 250 -14.23 12.70 -10.38
CA THR A 250 -14.39 11.61 -9.41
C THR A 250 -15.66 11.77 -8.58
N SER A 251 -15.88 12.96 -7.99
CA SER A 251 -17.07 13.25 -7.19
C SER A 251 -18.35 13.10 -8.02
N VAL A 252 -18.37 13.64 -9.23
CA VAL A 252 -19.52 13.61 -10.14
C VAL A 252 -19.83 12.18 -10.60
N MET A 253 -18.81 11.44 -11.04
CA MET A 253 -18.95 10.08 -11.56
C MET A 253 -19.52 9.13 -10.51
N PHE A 254 -19.08 9.27 -9.26
CA PHE A 254 -19.56 8.46 -8.14
C PHE A 254 -20.75 9.06 -7.38
N GLY A 255 -21.30 10.20 -7.83
CA GLY A 255 -22.50 10.81 -7.25
C GLY A 255 -22.30 11.46 -5.87
N TYR A 256 -21.08 11.84 -5.52
CA TYR A 256 -20.77 12.61 -4.31
C TYR A 256 -21.23 14.06 -4.44
N LYS A 257 -21.69 14.66 -3.34
CA LYS A 257 -22.15 16.07 -3.31
C LYS A 257 -21.00 17.06 -3.50
N SER A 258 -19.78 16.69 -3.09
CA SER A 258 -18.58 17.50 -3.23
C SER A 258 -17.32 16.62 -3.21
N CYS A 259 -16.17 17.15 -3.64
CA CYS A 259 -14.89 16.46 -3.46
C CYS A 259 -14.54 16.25 -1.98
N LEU A 260 -15.00 17.14 -1.08
CA LEU A 260 -14.76 16.99 0.35
C LEU A 260 -15.50 15.76 0.90
N ASP A 261 -16.77 15.54 0.50
CA ASP A 261 -17.53 14.35 0.87
C ASP A 261 -16.85 13.08 0.35
N TYR A 262 -16.37 13.12 -0.91
CA TYR A 262 -15.56 12.04 -1.47
C TYR A 262 -14.30 11.78 -0.64
N TYR A 263 -13.55 12.81 -0.25
CA TYR A 263 -12.32 12.65 0.52
C TYR A 263 -12.57 12.15 1.93
N GLN A 264 -13.63 12.63 2.59
CA GLN A 264 -14.02 12.10 3.89
C GLN A 264 -14.37 10.62 3.78
N GLU A 265 -15.17 10.23 2.79
CA GLU A 265 -15.50 8.82 2.59
C GLU A 265 -14.29 7.99 2.16
N ALA A 266 -13.38 8.53 1.36
CA ALA A 266 -12.18 7.83 0.88
C ALA A 266 -11.17 7.56 2.02
N SER A 267 -11.17 8.38 3.07
CA SER A 267 -10.18 8.37 4.15
C SER A 267 -10.29 7.11 5.03
N PRO A 268 -9.21 6.31 5.14
CA PRO A 268 -9.22 5.07 5.93
C PRO A 268 -9.36 5.28 7.44
N ASN A 269 -8.95 6.44 7.98
CA ASN A 269 -9.07 6.78 9.39
C ASN A 269 -10.50 6.58 9.95
N TYR A 270 -11.55 6.89 9.18
CA TYR A 270 -12.95 6.71 9.59
C TYR A 270 -13.44 5.25 9.53
N LYS A 271 -12.73 4.39 8.80
CA LYS A 271 -13.10 2.98 8.58
C LYS A 271 -12.32 2.02 9.47
N LEU A 272 -11.12 2.41 9.87
CA LEU A 272 -10.22 1.61 10.70
C LEU A 272 -10.88 1.07 11.99
N PRO A 273 -11.74 1.81 12.72
CA PRO A 273 -12.42 1.26 13.90
C PRO A 273 -13.39 0.11 13.61
N ARG A 274 -13.80 -0.10 12.35
CA ARG A 274 -14.73 -1.16 11.95
C ARG A 274 -14.01 -2.45 11.55
N THR A 275 -12.69 -2.46 11.48
CA THR A 275 -11.93 -3.65 11.12
C THR A 275 -11.85 -4.59 12.32
N THR A 276 -12.16 -5.86 12.10
CA THR A 276 -12.20 -6.90 13.14
C THR A 276 -11.00 -7.85 13.10
N VAL A 277 -10.18 -7.76 12.06
CA VAL A 277 -8.98 -8.59 11.88
C VAL A 277 -7.73 -7.85 12.39
N PRO A 278 -6.64 -8.55 12.72
CA PRO A 278 -5.34 -7.95 13.00
C PRO A 278 -4.83 -7.16 11.79
N ILE A 279 -4.39 -5.93 11.97
CA ILE A 279 -3.83 -5.09 10.89
C ILE A 279 -2.50 -4.47 11.30
N LEU A 280 -1.44 -4.77 10.54
CA LEU A 280 -0.17 -4.07 10.64
C LEU A 280 -0.09 -2.99 9.56
N CYS A 281 0.33 -1.78 9.91
CA CYS A 281 0.41 -0.64 9.00
C CYS A 281 1.82 -0.06 9.02
N LEU A 282 2.46 0.10 7.87
CA LEU A 282 3.75 0.76 7.71
C LEU A 282 3.58 2.13 7.08
N ASN A 283 4.14 3.18 7.68
CA ASN A 283 4.23 4.52 7.09
C ASN A 283 5.60 5.15 7.36
N ALA A 284 6.06 6.04 6.47
CA ALA A 284 7.24 6.85 6.69
C ALA A 284 6.86 8.27 7.11
N ALA A 285 7.59 8.84 8.08
CA ALA A 285 7.37 10.21 8.56
C ALA A 285 7.72 11.28 7.52
N ASP A 286 8.55 10.94 6.52
CA ASP A 286 8.96 11.82 5.42
C ASP A 286 8.21 11.55 4.09
N ASP A 287 7.08 10.83 4.16
CA ASP A 287 6.22 10.54 3.01
C ASP A 287 5.55 11.83 2.48
N PRO A 288 5.75 12.20 1.20
CA PRO A 288 5.11 13.38 0.61
C PRO A 288 3.60 13.21 0.35
N PHE A 289 3.07 11.99 0.38
CA PHE A 289 1.67 11.66 0.14
C PHE A 289 0.90 11.42 1.44
N SER A 290 1.55 10.91 2.48
CA SER A 290 0.92 10.62 3.78
C SER A 290 1.63 11.41 4.89
N PRO A 291 1.27 12.69 5.09
CA PRO A 291 2.03 13.56 5.97
C PRO A 291 1.92 13.10 7.43
N LYS A 292 3.02 13.24 8.18
CA LYS A 292 3.16 12.71 9.55
C LYS A 292 2.02 13.10 10.49
N HIS A 293 1.50 14.32 10.39
CA HIS A 293 0.42 14.81 11.28
C HIS A 293 -0.94 14.15 10.99
N ALA A 294 -1.12 13.55 9.82
CA ALA A 294 -2.34 12.84 9.43
C ALA A 294 -2.32 11.36 9.80
N LEU A 295 -1.21 10.85 10.37
CA LEU A 295 -1.11 9.45 10.77
C LEU A 295 -2.05 9.14 11.95
N PRO A 296 -2.72 7.97 11.97
CA PRO A 296 -3.77 7.64 12.94
C PRO A 296 -3.19 7.13 14.26
N VAL A 297 -2.17 7.80 14.80
CA VAL A 297 -1.43 7.38 16.00
C VAL A 297 -2.37 7.16 17.20
N ALA A 298 -3.29 8.09 17.43
CA ALA A 298 -4.26 7.99 18.52
C ALA A 298 -5.24 6.82 18.34
N LEU A 299 -5.65 6.53 17.09
CA LEU A 299 -6.52 5.38 16.79
C LEU A 299 -5.77 4.05 16.97
N ALA A 300 -4.55 3.94 16.44
CA ALA A 300 -3.73 2.74 16.55
C ALA A 300 -3.41 2.39 18.01
N LYS A 301 -3.23 3.39 18.89
CA LYS A 301 -3.03 3.16 20.32
C LYS A 301 -4.28 2.61 21.03
N ARG A 302 -5.48 2.95 20.53
CA ARG A 302 -6.76 2.56 21.15
C ARG A 302 -7.29 1.22 20.64
N LEU A 303 -7.02 0.88 19.38
CA LEU A 303 -7.55 -0.33 18.76
C LEU A 303 -6.63 -1.53 19.08
N PRO A 304 -7.16 -2.61 19.69
CA PRO A 304 -6.33 -3.73 20.14
C PRO A 304 -5.75 -4.55 18.98
N ASN A 305 -6.43 -4.52 17.83
CA ASN A 305 -6.12 -5.27 16.62
C ASN A 305 -5.38 -4.46 15.55
N VAL A 306 -4.92 -3.24 15.85
CA VAL A 306 -4.20 -2.40 14.89
C VAL A 306 -2.81 -2.07 15.42
N ALA A 307 -1.80 -2.21 14.55
CA ALA A 307 -0.45 -1.76 14.79
C ALA A 307 -0.02 -0.79 13.70
N LEU A 308 0.49 0.37 14.10
CA LEU A 308 1.09 1.37 13.22
C LEU A 308 2.60 1.45 13.48
N LEU A 309 3.37 1.08 12.47
CA LEU A 309 4.82 1.13 12.42
C LEU A 309 5.25 2.36 11.61
N VAL A 310 5.94 3.30 12.24
CA VAL A 310 6.36 4.56 11.62
C VAL A 310 7.88 4.62 11.53
N THR A 311 8.43 4.60 10.31
CA THR A 311 9.86 4.87 10.08
C THR A 311 10.10 6.37 9.96
N SER A 312 11.32 6.84 10.26
CA SER A 312 11.68 8.25 10.02
C SER A 312 11.83 8.59 8.54
N HIS A 313 12.35 7.63 7.79
CA HIS A 313 12.58 7.70 6.35
C HIS A 313 11.92 6.54 5.62
N GLY A 314 11.68 6.72 4.33
CA GLY A 314 11.13 5.68 3.46
C GLY A 314 10.36 6.25 2.28
N GLY A 315 9.91 7.51 2.39
CA GLY A 315 9.02 8.10 1.40
C GLY A 315 7.71 7.32 1.29
N HIS A 316 7.02 7.49 0.16
CA HIS A 316 5.74 6.81 -0.05
C HIS A 316 5.92 5.34 -0.38
N ILE A 317 6.91 4.98 -1.18
CA ILE A 317 7.12 3.56 -1.52
C ILE A 317 8.60 3.19 -1.45
N GLY A 318 9.51 4.04 -1.01
CA GLY A 318 10.93 3.75 -1.16
C GLY A 318 11.44 2.63 -0.25
N TYR A 319 11.51 2.92 1.05
CA TYR A 319 12.08 2.04 2.10
C TYR A 319 13.39 1.34 1.64
N LEU A 320 14.23 2.06 0.89
CA LEU A 320 15.45 1.54 0.29
C LEU A 320 16.55 1.51 1.35
N GLU A 321 17.25 0.38 1.47
CA GLU A 321 18.33 0.20 2.43
C GLU A 321 19.60 -0.36 1.76
N GLY A 322 20.74 -0.16 2.42
CA GLY A 322 22.05 -0.53 1.91
C GLY A 322 22.59 0.41 0.84
N LEU A 323 23.85 0.19 0.44
CA LEU A 323 24.55 1.03 -0.56
C LEU A 323 24.03 0.79 -1.99
N TYR A 324 23.58 -0.44 -2.28
CA TYR A 324 23.06 -0.86 -3.58
C TYR A 324 21.67 -1.52 -3.41
N PRO A 325 20.59 -0.72 -3.38
CA PRO A 325 19.25 -1.19 -3.03
C PRO A 325 18.53 -1.91 -4.19
N ARG A 326 19.14 -2.97 -4.73
CA ARG A 326 18.58 -3.79 -5.82
C ARG A 326 17.82 -5.03 -5.33
N GLY A 327 18.09 -5.44 -4.10
CA GLY A 327 17.50 -6.62 -3.45
C GLY A 327 16.29 -6.27 -2.58
N GLU A 328 16.08 -7.10 -1.56
CA GLU A 328 15.05 -6.90 -0.55
C GLU A 328 15.35 -5.65 0.27
N GLY A 329 14.35 -4.78 0.42
CA GLY A 329 14.39 -3.64 1.31
C GLY A 329 13.55 -3.87 2.57
N TYR A 330 13.53 -2.86 3.44
CA TYR A 330 12.84 -2.92 4.73
C TYR A 330 11.37 -3.31 4.59
N MET A 331 10.69 -2.74 3.60
CA MET A 331 9.29 -3.04 3.29
C MET A 331 9.07 -4.51 2.91
N ASP A 332 9.97 -5.12 2.14
CA ASP A 332 9.83 -6.51 1.70
C ASP A 332 10.11 -7.49 2.86
N ARG A 333 11.06 -7.14 3.74
CA ARG A 333 11.36 -7.91 4.96
C ARG A 333 10.19 -7.87 5.93
N LEU A 334 9.59 -6.69 6.15
CA LEU A 334 8.37 -6.54 6.95
C LEU A 334 7.22 -7.39 6.41
N PHE A 335 6.98 -7.32 5.10
CA PHE A 335 5.99 -8.15 4.43
C PHE A 335 6.27 -9.64 4.67
N GLY A 336 7.47 -10.12 4.34
CA GLY A 336 7.81 -11.53 4.48
C GLY A 336 7.65 -12.06 5.91
N GLN A 337 8.09 -11.30 6.92
CA GLN A 337 7.99 -11.71 8.33
C GLN A 337 6.56 -11.69 8.85
N PHE A 338 5.78 -10.65 8.53
CA PHE A 338 4.40 -10.54 9.03
C PHE A 338 3.48 -11.61 8.43
N ILE A 339 3.65 -11.92 7.14
CA ILE A 339 2.87 -12.97 6.50
C ILE A 339 3.17 -14.34 7.12
N GLN A 340 4.46 -14.64 7.29
CA GLN A 340 4.89 -15.87 7.94
C GLN A 340 4.27 -15.97 9.35
N ALA A 341 4.37 -14.91 10.15
CA ALA A 341 3.81 -14.86 11.49
C ALA A 341 2.29 -15.05 11.50
N ALA A 342 1.57 -14.46 10.55
CA ALA A 342 0.11 -14.55 10.48
C ALA A 342 -0.39 -15.96 10.13
N PHE A 343 0.35 -16.71 9.30
CA PHE A 343 -0.03 -18.07 8.92
C PHE A 343 0.52 -19.14 9.87
N ASP A 344 1.71 -18.96 10.43
CA ASP A 344 2.32 -19.94 11.34
C ASP A 344 1.75 -19.84 12.77
N HIS A 345 1.31 -18.64 13.18
CA HIS A 345 0.85 -18.37 14.54
C HIS A 345 -0.53 -17.66 14.59
N PRO A 346 -1.58 -18.20 13.93
CA PRO A 346 -2.88 -17.53 13.84
C PRO A 346 -3.58 -17.39 15.19
N GLY A 347 -3.44 -18.38 16.10
CA GLY A 347 -4.02 -18.33 17.45
C GLY A 347 -3.37 -17.25 18.32
N ASP A 348 -2.04 -17.20 18.35
CA ASP A 348 -1.28 -16.18 19.08
C ASP A 348 -1.59 -14.77 18.56
N LEU A 349 -1.72 -14.61 17.24
CA LEU A 349 -2.07 -13.33 16.62
C LEU A 349 -3.48 -12.86 17.00
N LYS A 350 -4.48 -13.76 16.96
CA LYS A 350 -5.86 -13.45 17.39
C LYS A 350 -5.91 -13.13 18.88
N GLY A 351 -5.22 -13.91 19.71
CA GLY A 351 -5.11 -13.70 21.15
C GLY A 351 -4.48 -12.35 21.48
N ALA A 352 -3.39 -11.99 20.81
CA ALA A 352 -2.72 -10.70 20.96
C ALA A 352 -3.60 -9.50 20.57
N CYS A 353 -4.53 -9.70 19.63
CA CYS A 353 -5.46 -8.68 19.17
C CYS A 353 -6.80 -8.64 19.92
N SER A 354 -6.96 -9.47 20.97
CA SER A 354 -8.23 -9.61 21.72
C SER A 354 -9.45 -9.93 20.85
N ILE A 355 -9.23 -10.67 19.75
CA ILE A 355 -10.30 -11.11 18.85
C ILE A 355 -10.87 -12.39 19.44
N LYS A 356 -12.15 -12.37 19.83
CA LYS A 356 -12.84 -13.56 20.37
C LYS A 356 -12.89 -14.65 19.29
N GLU A 357 -12.61 -15.89 19.68
CA GLU A 357 -12.94 -17.04 18.85
C GLU A 357 -14.47 -17.11 18.75
N GLU A 358 -15.01 -16.88 17.54
CA GLU A 358 -16.32 -17.43 17.22
C GLU A 358 -16.10 -18.94 17.07
N ILE A 359 -16.57 -19.70 18.06
CA ILE A 359 -16.75 -21.14 17.95
C ILE A 359 -17.75 -21.33 16.80
N LEU A 360 -17.24 -21.72 15.63
CA LEU A 360 -18.04 -22.26 14.54
C LEU A 360 -18.42 -23.68 14.97
N ASP A 361 -19.53 -23.80 15.68
CA ASP A 361 -20.23 -25.07 15.93
C ASP A 361 -20.95 -25.58 14.66
#